data_AF-A0A7C9KAL1-F1
#
_entry.id   AF-A0A7C9KAL1-F1
#
_cell.length_a   1.000
_cell.length_b   1.000
_cell.length_c   1.000
_cell.angle_alpha   90.00
_cell.angle_beta   90.00
_cell.angle_gamma   90.00
#
_symmetry.space_group_name_H-M   'P 1'
#
loop_
_entity.id
_entity.type
_entity.pdbx_description
1 polymer ?
#
loop_
_entity_poly.entity_id
_entity_poly.type
_entity_poly.pdbx_seq_one_letter_code
_entity_poly.pdbx_strand_id
1 'polypeptide(L)' 'RVVEFDDAVWIIDYKTGADSLGLPDDLLTERHRPQLSNYQSLLAGLYSGKPIHTALLLADGRLIPLHAQ' A
#
# COMPACT_ATOMS: atom_id res chain seq x y z
N ARG A 1 6.89 2.63 -3.61
CA ARG A 1 8.07 1.74 -3.72
C ARG A 1 7.59 0.31 -3.92
N VAL A 2 8.25 -0.45 -4.79
CA VAL A 2 8.00 -1.89 -4.97
C VAL A 2 9.17 -2.65 -4.35
N VAL A 3 8.89 -3.69 -3.58
CA VAL A 3 9.87 -4.57 -2.95
C VAL A 3 9.48 -6.00 -3.25
N GLU A 4 10.37 -6.75 -3.87
CA GLU A 4 10.16 -8.16 -4.16
C GLU A 4 10.88 -9.01 -3.11
N PHE A 5 10.14 -9.97 -2.56
CA PHE A 5 10.64 -11.07 -1.73
C PHE A 5 10.49 -12.39 -2.50
N ASP A 6 11.01 -13.47 -1.93
CA ASP A 6 10.93 -14.80 -2.53
C ASP A 6 9.47 -15.23 -2.74
N ASP A 7 8.59 -14.93 -1.78
CA ASP A 7 7.21 -15.40 -1.71
C ASP A 7 6.15 -14.32 -1.99
N ALA A 8 6.53 -13.05 -2.09
CA ALA A 8 5.57 -11.94 -2.24
C ALA A 8 6.17 -10.69 -2.87
N VAL A 9 5.31 -9.78 -3.30
CA VAL A 9 5.68 -8.41 -3.69
C VAL A 9 4.93 -7.42 -2.82
N TRP A 10 5.64 -6.40 -2.31
CA TRP A 10 5.09 -5.34 -1.50
C TRP A 10 5.13 -4.00 -2.23
N ILE A 11 3.99 -3.32 -2.23
CA ILE A 11 3.85 -1.93 -2.64
C ILE A 11 3.74 -1.08 -1.39
N ILE A 12 4.77 -0.28 -1.11
CA ILE A 12 4.80 0.67 0.00
C ILE A 12 4.67 2.09 -0.56
N ASP A 13 3.60 2.79 -0.23
CA ASP A 13 3.42 4.19 -0.60
C ASP A 13 3.64 5.12 0.61
N TYR A 14 4.49 6.12 0.44
CA TYR A 14 4.90 7.00 1.53
C TYR A 14 3.98 8.20 1.62
N LYS A 15 3.45 8.48 2.81
CA LYS A 15 2.65 9.68 3.09
C LYS A 15 3.40 10.55 4.09
N THR A 16 4.12 11.54 3.55
CA THR A 16 5.00 12.42 4.32
C THR A 16 4.33 13.75 4.71
N GLY A 17 3.11 13.99 4.25
CA GLY A 17 2.34 15.19 4.58
C GLY A 17 1.77 15.15 6.00
N ALA A 18 1.80 16.28 6.69
CA ALA A 18 1.23 16.41 8.04
C ALA A 18 -0.29 16.19 8.07
N ASP A 19 -0.96 16.43 6.94
CA ASP A 19 -2.39 16.15 6.72
C ASP A 19 -2.73 14.68 6.93
N SER A 20 -1.82 13.77 6.60
CA SER A 20 -2.02 12.33 6.74
C SER A 20 -1.88 11.87 8.20
N LEU A 21 -1.05 12.54 9.00
CA LEU A 21 -0.80 12.15 10.40
C LEU A 21 -2.03 12.34 11.31
N GLY A 22 -2.84 13.37 11.02
CA GLY A 22 -4.03 13.70 11.79
C GLY A 22 -5.27 12.85 11.45
N LEU A 23 -5.16 11.94 10.46
CA LEU A 23 -6.28 11.13 10.03
C LEU A 23 -6.26 9.73 10.67
N PRO A 24 -7.44 9.18 11.00
CA PRO A 24 -7.60 7.77 11.35
C PRO A 24 -7.18 6.82 10.22
N ASP A 25 -6.70 5.64 10.59
CA ASP A 25 -6.17 4.64 9.66
C ASP A 25 -7.22 4.11 8.67
N ASP A 26 -8.49 4.02 9.07
CA ASP A 26 -9.61 3.60 8.22
C ASP A 26 -9.92 4.64 7.14
N LEU A 27 -9.86 5.93 7.48
CA LEU A 27 -10.04 7.02 6.51
C LEU A 27 -8.85 7.10 5.54
N LEU A 28 -7.62 6.89 6.02
CA LEU A 28 -6.43 6.82 5.18
C LEU A 28 -6.51 5.63 4.22
N THR A 29 -6.93 4.47 4.72
CA THR A 29 -7.17 3.27 3.93
C THR A 29 -8.17 3.56 2.82
N GLU A 30 -9.33 4.13 3.15
CA GLU A 30 -10.38 4.39 2.17
C GLU A 30 -9.96 5.44 1.12
N ARG A 31 -9.29 6.51 1.57
CA ARG A 31 -8.77 7.56 0.68
C ARG A 31 -7.78 7.01 -0.35
N HIS A 32 -6.93 6.06 0.04
CA HIS A 32 -5.85 5.56 -0.81
C HIS A 32 -6.15 4.21 -1.48
N ARG A 33 -7.25 3.55 -1.13
CA ARG A 33 -7.68 2.28 -1.72
C ARG A 33 -7.68 2.30 -3.25
N PRO A 34 -8.32 3.27 -3.95
CA PRO A 34 -8.36 3.24 -5.41
C PRO A 34 -6.97 3.30 -6.05
N GLN A 35 -6.08 4.12 -5.49
CA GLN A 35 -4.70 4.26 -5.97
C GLN A 35 -3.92 2.95 -5.82
N LEU A 36 -3.96 2.34 -4.64
CA LEU A 36 -3.21 1.12 -4.35
C LEU A 36 -3.79 -0.11 -5.07
N SER A 37 -5.11 -0.21 -5.22
CA SER A 37 -5.76 -1.25 -6.03
C SER A 37 -5.35 -1.19 -7.51
N ASN A 38 -5.16 0.01 -8.06
CA ASN A 38 -4.68 0.17 -9.44
C ASN A 38 -3.23 -0.30 -9.58
N TYR A 39 -2.35 0.02 -8.62
CA TYR A 39 -0.98 -0.47 -8.64
C TYR A 39 -0.90 -1.99 -8.45
N GLN A 40 -1.72 -2.54 -7.55
CA GLN A 40 -1.81 -3.98 -7.34
C GLN A 40 -2.22 -4.71 -8.63
N SER A 41 -3.27 -4.22 -9.31
CA SER A 41 -3.76 -4.78 -10.58
C SER A 41 -2.69 -4.73 -11.68
N LEU A 42 -1.98 -3.61 -11.79
CA LEU A 42 -0.89 -3.45 -12.76
C LEU A 42 0.24 -4.45 -12.51
N LEU A 43 0.68 -4.58 -11.25
CA LEU A 43 1.80 -5.44 -10.89
C LEU A 43 1.43 -6.92 -10.92
N ALA A 44 0.16 -7.28 -10.75
CA ALA A 44 -0.31 -8.67 -10.86
C ALA A 44 -0.02 -9.27 -12.23
N GLY A 45 0.00 -8.45 -13.29
CA GLY A 45 0.39 -8.87 -14.64
C GLY A 45 1.90 -9.10 -14.81
N LEU A 46 2.74 -8.50 -13.97
CA LEU A 46 4.20 -8.60 -14.06
C LEU A 46 4.77 -9.69 -13.15
N TYR A 47 4.14 -9.89 -11.99
CA TYR A 47 4.57 -10.84 -10.96
C TYR A 47 3.58 -12.00 -10.85
N SER A 48 3.48 -12.79 -11.93
CA SER A 48 2.55 -13.90 -11.98
C SER A 48 2.84 -14.93 -10.87
N GLY A 49 1.80 -15.27 -10.10
CA GLY A 49 1.88 -16.27 -9.04
C GLY A 49 2.41 -15.78 -7.69
N LYS A 50 2.86 -14.52 -7.56
CA LYS A 50 3.20 -13.94 -6.25
C LYS A 50 2.04 -13.09 -5.71
N PRO A 51 1.64 -13.26 -4.43
CA PRO A 51 0.73 -12.31 -3.79
C PRO A 51 1.36 -10.92 -3.79
N ILE A 52 0.52 -9.92 -4.07
CA ILE A 52 0.90 -8.51 -4.03
C ILE A 52 0.20 -7.86 -2.84
N HIS A 53 0.99 -7.42 -1.87
CA HIS A 53 0.54 -6.70 -0.70
C HIS A 53 0.72 -5.19 -0.91
N THR A 54 -0.14 -4.39 -0.28
CA THR A 54 -0.06 -2.94 -0.35
C THR A 54 -0.15 -2.35 1.05
N ALA A 55 0.62 -1.28 1.31
CA ALA A 55 0.58 -0.57 2.57
C ALA A 55 0.97 0.90 2.40
N LEU A 56 0.46 1.74 3.30
CA LEU A 56 0.93 3.11 3.49
C LEU A 56 1.99 3.15 4.59
N LEU A 57 3.07 3.89 4.38
CA LEU A 57 4.01 4.25 5.43
C LEU A 57 3.92 5.76 5.70
N LEU A 58 3.47 6.11 6.91
CA LEU A 58 3.34 7.50 7.33
C LEU A 58 4.68 8.07 7.84
N ALA A 59 4.80 9.40 7.90
CA ALA A 59 5.99 10.08 8.41
C ALA A 59 6.33 9.76 9.87
N ASP A 60 5.37 9.32 10.69
CA ASP A 60 5.58 8.90 12.07
C ASP A 60 5.99 7.41 12.20
N GLY A 61 6.17 6.72 11.08
CA GLY A 61 6.56 5.30 11.04
C GLY A 61 5.39 4.32 11.14
N ARG A 62 4.14 4.78 11.26
CA ARG A 62 2.98 3.89 11.18
C ARG A 62 2.89 3.25 9.80
N LEU A 63 2.78 1.92 9.78
CA LEU A 63 2.50 1.13 8.59
C LEU A 63 1.03 0.72 8.62
N ILE A 64 0.26 1.14 7.61
CA ILE A 64 -1.16 0.81 7.48
C ILE A 64 -1.30 -0.19 6.33
N PRO A 65 -1.55 -1.48 6.61
CA PRO A 65 -1.81 -2.47 5.57
C PRO A 65 -3.15 -2.19 4.91
N LEU A 66 -3.19 -2.28 3.57
CA LEU A 66 -4.43 -2.30 2.83
C LEU A 66 -4.74 -3.74 2.44
N HIS A 67 -5.74 -4.31 3.11
CA HIS A 67 -6.25 -5.62 2.78
C HIS A 67 -7.10 -5.53 1.49
N ALA A 68 -6.81 -6.39 0.52
CA ALA A 68 -7.75 -6.64 -0.57
C ALA A 68 -9.02 -7.26 0.03
N GLN A 69 -10.20 -6.77 -0.38
CA GLN A 69 -11.47 -7.43 -0.11
C GLN A 69 -11.64 -8.66 -0.99
#